data_AF-A0A6J7RD89-F1
#
_entry.id   AF-A0A6J7RD89-F1
#
_cell.length_a   1.000
_cell.length_b   1.000
_cell.length_c   1.000
_cell.angle_alpha   90.00
_cell.angle_beta   90.00
_cell.angle_gamma   90.00
#
_symmetry.space_group_name_H-M   'P 1'
#
loop_
_entity.id
_entity.type
_entity.pdbx_description
1 polymer ?
#
loop_
_entity_poly.entity_id
_entity_poly.type
_entity_poly.pdbx_seq_one_letter_code
_entity_poly.pdbx_strand_id
1 'polypeptide(L)'
;MVDARLPDGSRLNAILPPLAIDGSALTIRKFSPDPFTIDDLVSMGTLTTAAAEFLAAAVRGRLTLVVSGSTGSGKTTTLNVLSSFIPEGERIVTIEDAAELRLQQQHVVRLESRPPNLEGQGEVTIRTLVRNALRMRPDRIILGEVRDSAAVDMLQAMSTGHDGSIGTVHASSPREALARLETMILLGGADLPLRAVRETMVSALDLIVHQVRGRTGARVITSITEVVGLEGDTITVQEVFSRTHESAPLMPTGIRPRFLDRLRAAGEDLSRVNLTPESDQHQVTS
;
A
#
# COMPACT_ATOMS: atom_id res chain seq x y z
N MET A 1 -5.11 -29.56 -11.87
CA MET A 1 -4.57 -28.51 -10.97
C MET A 1 -5.73 -27.94 -10.18
N VAL A 2 -5.53 -27.59 -8.92
CA VAL A 2 -6.55 -26.98 -8.06
C VAL A 2 -5.92 -25.92 -7.16
N ASP A 3 -6.61 -24.79 -7.03
CA ASP A 3 -6.34 -23.77 -6.01
C ASP A 3 -7.53 -23.73 -5.05
N ALA A 4 -7.25 -23.83 -3.75
CA ALA A 4 -8.28 -23.90 -2.72
C ALA A 4 -7.85 -23.18 -1.43
N ARG A 5 -8.82 -23.01 -0.53
CA ARG A 5 -8.63 -22.44 0.80
C ARG A 5 -8.93 -23.48 1.87
N LEU A 6 -8.03 -23.62 2.82
CA LEU A 6 -8.21 -24.47 3.99
C LEU A 6 -9.06 -23.76 5.07
N PRO A 7 -9.68 -24.48 6.03
CA PRO A 7 -10.51 -23.88 7.07
C PRO A 7 -9.80 -22.84 7.95
N ASP A 8 -8.48 -22.95 8.11
CA ASP A 8 -7.63 -21.98 8.81
C ASP A 8 -7.31 -20.73 7.96
N GLY A 9 -7.82 -20.69 6.74
CA GLY A 9 -7.60 -19.63 5.77
C GLY A 9 -6.34 -19.80 4.92
N SER A 10 -5.50 -20.81 5.18
CA SER A 10 -4.29 -21.10 4.40
C SER A 10 -4.62 -21.40 2.93
N ARG A 11 -3.72 -21.01 2.02
CA ARG A 11 -3.89 -21.29 0.59
C ARG A 11 -3.27 -22.64 0.24
N LEU A 12 -3.98 -23.42 -0.55
CA LEU A 12 -3.56 -24.70 -1.07
C LEU A 12 -3.50 -24.63 -2.59
N ASN A 13 -2.35 -24.99 -3.16
CA ASN A 13 -2.22 -25.29 -4.59
C ASN A 13 -1.83 -26.77 -4.72
N ALA A 14 -2.55 -27.52 -5.55
CA ALA A 14 -2.19 -28.90 -5.87
C ALA A 14 -2.18 -29.16 -7.38
N ILE A 15 -1.17 -29.90 -7.83
CA ILE A 15 -1.01 -30.34 -9.21
C ILE A 15 -0.81 -31.86 -9.23
N LEU A 16 -1.56 -32.55 -10.09
CA LEU A 16 -1.59 -34.02 -10.18
C LEU A 16 -1.09 -34.46 -11.56
N PRO A 17 -0.60 -35.71 -11.72
CA PRO A 17 -0.33 -36.29 -13.04
C PRO A 17 -1.56 -36.22 -13.97
N PRO A 18 -1.37 -36.04 -15.29
CA PRO A 18 -0.09 -35.98 -16.01
C PRO A 18 0.60 -34.60 -15.99
N LEU A 19 -0.01 -33.57 -15.38
CA LEU A 19 0.56 -32.21 -15.33
C LEU A 19 1.81 -32.15 -14.42
N ALA A 20 1.82 -32.96 -13.37
CA ALA A 20 2.96 -33.12 -12.48
C ALA A 20 3.73 -34.40 -12.87
N ILE A 21 4.74 -34.25 -13.73
CA ILE A 21 5.47 -35.36 -14.37
C ILE A 21 6.14 -36.26 -13.32
N ASP A 22 6.72 -35.66 -12.28
CA ASP A 22 7.45 -36.36 -11.21
C ASP A 22 6.54 -36.84 -10.06
N GLY A 23 5.21 -36.79 -10.26
CA GLY A 23 4.21 -37.12 -9.24
C GLY A 23 3.51 -35.88 -8.68
N SER A 24 2.44 -36.13 -7.93
CA SER A 24 1.59 -35.06 -7.37
C SER A 24 2.38 -34.11 -6.47
N ALA A 25 2.21 -32.80 -6.65
CA ALA A 25 2.81 -31.78 -5.80
C ALA A 25 1.74 -30.94 -5.10
N LEU A 26 2.01 -30.58 -3.84
CA LEU A 26 1.12 -29.82 -2.96
C LEU A 26 1.92 -28.69 -2.31
N THR A 27 1.45 -27.45 -2.45
CA THR A 27 2.01 -26.28 -1.77
C THR A 27 0.97 -25.67 -0.85
N ILE A 28 1.30 -25.54 0.45
CA ILE A 28 0.46 -24.85 1.43
C ILE A 28 1.16 -23.57 1.88
N ARG A 29 0.51 -22.43 1.65
CA ARG A 29 0.95 -21.13 2.18
C ARG A 29 0.14 -20.83 3.43
N LYS A 30 0.77 -21.02 4.58
CA LYS A 30 0.20 -20.71 5.89
C LYS A 30 0.22 -19.20 6.15
N PHE A 31 -0.79 -18.72 6.86
CA PHE A 31 -0.80 -17.38 7.43
C PHE A 31 -0.34 -17.42 8.88
N SER A 32 0.42 -16.41 9.30
CA SER A 32 0.73 -16.22 10.72
C SER A 32 -0.59 -15.91 11.45
N PRO A 33 -0.91 -16.58 12.56
CA PRO A 33 -2.12 -16.28 13.33
C PRO A 33 -2.05 -14.86 13.93
N ASP A 34 -0.85 -14.42 14.33
CA ASP A 34 -0.62 -13.11 14.91
C ASP A 34 -0.10 -12.14 13.83
N PRO A 35 -0.83 -11.07 13.51
CA PRO A 35 -0.35 -10.01 12.64
C PRO A 35 0.73 -9.20 13.37
N PHE A 36 1.74 -8.76 12.62
CA PHE A 36 2.74 -7.83 13.13
C PHE A 36 2.08 -6.50 13.56
N THR A 37 2.69 -5.87 14.55
CA THR A 37 2.38 -4.52 15.04
C THR A 37 3.39 -3.50 14.51
N ILE A 38 3.14 -2.21 14.75
CA ILE A 38 4.12 -1.17 14.39
C ILE A 38 5.42 -1.31 15.20
N ASP A 39 5.33 -1.71 16.47
CA ASP A 39 6.49 -1.89 17.34
C ASP A 39 7.35 -3.07 16.89
N ASP A 40 6.73 -4.12 16.35
CA ASP A 40 7.45 -5.21 15.71
C ASP A 40 8.24 -4.71 14.49
N LEU A 41 7.63 -3.87 13.64
CA LEU A 41 8.34 -3.33 12.48
C LEU A 41 9.50 -2.40 12.89
N VAL A 42 9.34 -1.63 13.97
CA VAL A 42 10.42 -0.79 14.51
C VAL A 42 11.54 -1.65 15.10
N SER A 43 11.21 -2.65 15.91
CA SER A 43 12.20 -3.56 16.51
C SER A 43 12.98 -4.39 15.49
N MET A 44 12.33 -4.77 14.37
CA MET A 44 12.99 -5.42 13.23
C MET A 44 13.84 -4.47 12.37
N GLY A 45 13.81 -3.15 12.64
CA GLY A 45 14.53 -2.15 11.87
C GLY A 45 13.90 -1.86 10.50
N THR A 46 12.67 -2.31 10.24
CA THR A 46 11.95 -2.06 8.99
C THR A 46 11.75 -0.56 8.77
N LEU A 47 11.43 0.18 9.83
CA LEU A 47 11.38 1.64 9.87
C LEU A 47 11.81 2.16 11.25
N THR A 48 12.08 3.45 11.33
CA THR A 48 12.38 4.13 12.59
C THR A 48 11.10 4.55 13.31
N THR A 49 11.19 4.82 14.62
CA THR A 49 10.06 5.35 15.41
C THR A 49 9.51 6.65 14.81
N ALA A 50 10.38 7.57 14.38
CA ALA A 50 9.94 8.82 13.76
C ALA A 50 9.13 8.58 12.46
N ALA A 51 9.57 7.64 11.62
CA ALA A 51 8.83 7.25 10.43
C ALA A 51 7.51 6.55 10.76
N ALA A 52 7.47 5.75 11.85
CA ALA A 52 6.27 5.09 12.31
C ALA A 52 5.22 6.11 12.79
N GLU A 53 5.62 7.07 13.62
CA GLU A 53 4.75 8.16 14.09
C GLU A 53 4.22 9.01 12.92
N PHE A 54 5.09 9.32 11.95
CA PHE A 54 4.71 10.02 10.74
C PHE A 54 3.64 9.27 9.93
N LEU A 55 3.85 7.97 9.67
CA LEU A 55 2.90 7.17 8.91
C LEU A 55 1.59 6.95 9.67
N ALA A 56 1.64 6.82 11.00
CA ALA A 56 0.46 6.73 11.83
C ALA A 56 -0.40 8.01 11.73
N ALA A 57 0.23 9.18 11.81
CA ALA A 57 -0.44 10.46 11.60
C ALA A 57 -0.97 10.61 10.18
N ALA A 58 -0.21 10.18 9.17
CA ALA A 58 -0.67 10.15 7.78
C ALA A 58 -1.95 9.32 7.61
N VAL A 59 -2.01 8.13 8.20
CA VAL A 59 -3.20 7.28 8.13
C VAL A 59 -4.38 7.93 8.85
N ARG A 60 -4.21 8.40 10.09
CA ARG A 60 -5.31 9.03 10.84
C ARG A 60 -5.83 10.30 10.17
N GLY A 61 -4.92 11.13 9.64
CA GLY A 61 -5.24 12.33 8.86
C GLY A 61 -5.71 12.07 7.43
N ARG A 62 -6.09 10.83 7.10
CA ARG A 62 -6.68 10.41 5.82
C ARG A 62 -5.81 10.72 4.60
N LEU A 63 -4.48 10.62 4.73
CA LEU A 63 -3.62 10.61 3.55
C LEU A 63 -3.75 9.28 2.81
N THR A 64 -3.99 9.34 1.51
CA THR A 64 -3.99 8.19 0.61
C THR A 64 -2.56 7.77 0.32
N LEU A 65 -2.25 6.49 0.53
CA LEU A 65 -0.89 5.98 0.37
C LEU A 65 -0.81 4.63 -0.31
N VAL A 66 0.30 4.40 -1.03
CA VAL A 66 0.63 3.09 -1.62
C VAL A 66 1.94 2.56 -1.07
N VAL A 67 1.93 1.31 -0.65
CA VAL A 67 3.14 0.57 -0.27
C VAL A 67 3.70 -0.11 -1.52
N SER A 68 4.89 0.25 -1.94
CA SER A 68 5.54 -0.26 -3.15
C SER A 68 6.74 -1.15 -2.84
N GLY A 69 7.13 -2.02 -3.77
CA GLY A 69 8.22 -2.98 -3.57
C GLY A 69 8.08 -4.27 -4.37
N SER A 70 9.14 -5.06 -4.41
CA SER A 70 9.16 -6.35 -5.11
C SER A 70 8.36 -7.44 -4.40
N THR A 71 8.26 -8.63 -5.01
CA THR A 71 7.59 -9.79 -4.40
C THR A 71 8.36 -10.23 -3.16
N GLY A 72 7.64 -10.47 -2.06
CA GLY A 72 8.25 -10.90 -0.79
C GLY A 72 8.94 -9.79 0.01
N SER A 73 8.88 -8.52 -0.43
CA SER A 73 9.44 -7.39 0.31
C SER A 73 8.69 -7.06 1.61
N GLY A 74 7.45 -7.54 1.77
CA GLY A 74 6.63 -7.34 2.98
C GLY A 74 5.57 -6.24 2.84
N LYS A 75 5.23 -5.80 1.63
CA LYS A 75 4.22 -4.74 1.39
C LYS A 75 2.90 -4.97 2.12
N THR A 76 2.31 -6.16 1.97
CA THR A 76 1.01 -6.49 2.58
C THR A 76 1.09 -6.48 4.10
N THR A 77 2.24 -6.89 4.68
CA THR A 77 2.47 -6.80 6.12
C THR A 77 2.49 -5.35 6.59
N THR A 78 3.26 -4.49 5.92
CA THR A 78 3.31 -3.05 6.23
C THR A 78 1.96 -2.39 6.04
N LEU A 79 1.24 -2.69 4.96
CA LEU A 79 -0.12 -2.20 4.74
C LEU A 79 -1.05 -2.62 5.90
N ASN A 80 -0.99 -3.88 6.34
CA ASN A 80 -1.82 -4.38 7.43
C ASN A 80 -1.52 -3.65 8.74
N VAL A 81 -0.24 -3.44 9.05
CA VAL A 81 0.20 -2.65 10.21
C VAL A 81 -0.31 -1.22 10.11
N LEU A 82 -0.12 -0.54 8.98
CA LEU A 82 -0.57 0.84 8.79
C LEU A 82 -2.10 0.96 8.88
N SER A 83 -2.84 -0.03 8.38
CA SER A 83 -4.29 -0.04 8.47
C SER A 83 -4.82 -0.12 9.92
N SER A 84 -4.00 -0.55 10.89
CA SER A 84 -4.39 -0.53 12.31
C SER A 84 -4.54 0.88 12.88
N PHE A 85 -3.95 1.90 12.23
CA PHE A 85 -4.11 3.30 12.63
C PHE A 85 -5.39 3.95 12.09
N ILE A 86 -6.19 3.23 11.29
CA ILE A 86 -7.49 3.73 10.84
C ILE A 86 -8.43 3.81 12.07
N PRO A 87 -9.11 4.96 12.32
CA PRO A 87 -10.01 5.11 13.45
C PRO A 87 -11.16 4.09 13.47
N GLU A 88 -11.53 3.61 14.66
CA GLU A 88 -12.59 2.58 14.87
C GLU A 88 -13.97 2.95 14.31
N GLY A 89 -14.27 4.25 14.19
CA GLY A 89 -15.56 4.72 13.67
C GLY A 89 -15.71 4.61 12.15
N GLU A 90 -14.65 4.29 11.43
CA GLU A 90 -14.64 4.27 9.97
C GLU A 90 -15.04 2.90 9.42
N ARG A 91 -15.87 2.91 8.38
CA ARG A 91 -16.26 1.72 7.61
C ARG A 91 -15.21 1.42 6.56
N ILE A 92 -14.62 0.24 6.63
CA ILE A 92 -13.51 -0.16 5.77
C ILE A 92 -13.95 -1.31 4.87
N VAL A 93 -13.63 -1.23 3.57
CA VAL A 93 -13.77 -2.35 2.64
C VAL A 93 -12.39 -2.80 2.19
N THR A 94 -12.03 -4.05 2.50
CA THR A 94 -10.80 -4.66 1.99
C THR A 94 -11.09 -5.44 0.72
N ILE A 95 -10.20 -5.35 -0.27
CA ILE A 95 -10.33 -6.06 -1.55
C ILE A 95 -8.98 -6.73 -1.86
N GLU A 96 -8.98 -8.04 -2.02
CA GLU A 96 -7.75 -8.83 -2.20
C GLU A 96 -7.97 -9.99 -3.18
N ASP A 97 -6.90 -10.45 -3.84
CA ASP A 97 -6.98 -11.67 -4.65
C ASP A 97 -7.20 -12.92 -3.81
N ALA A 98 -6.61 -12.96 -2.62
CA ALA A 98 -7.12 -13.79 -1.54
C ALA A 98 -6.86 -13.11 -0.21
N ALA A 99 -7.80 -13.26 0.72
CA ALA A 99 -7.89 -12.40 1.88
C ALA A 99 -6.81 -12.69 2.93
N GLU A 100 -5.71 -11.93 2.86
CA GLU A 100 -4.57 -11.96 3.78
C GLU A 100 -4.74 -10.93 4.90
N LEU A 101 -5.37 -9.79 4.62
CA LEU A 101 -5.52 -8.70 5.59
C LEU A 101 -6.38 -9.10 6.80
N ARG A 102 -5.99 -8.55 7.96
CA ARG A 102 -6.58 -8.75 9.28
C ARG A 102 -6.62 -7.42 10.01
N LEU A 103 -7.60 -6.61 9.63
CA LEU A 103 -7.90 -5.34 10.29
C LEU A 103 -8.59 -5.61 11.63
N GLN A 104 -8.26 -4.78 12.63
CA GLN A 104 -8.78 -4.91 14.00
C GLN A 104 -10.07 -4.12 14.21
N GLN A 105 -10.39 -3.20 13.30
CA GLN A 105 -11.56 -2.34 13.39
C GLN A 105 -12.87 -3.13 13.32
N GLN A 106 -13.91 -2.61 13.96
CA GLN A 106 -15.22 -3.29 14.01
C GLN A 106 -15.94 -3.35 12.65
N HIS A 107 -15.86 -2.27 11.86
CA HIS A 107 -16.69 -2.10 10.65
C HIS A 107 -15.93 -2.47 9.36
N VAL A 108 -15.45 -3.71 9.29
CA VAL A 108 -14.66 -4.21 8.15
C VAL A 108 -15.47 -5.17 7.27
N VAL A 109 -15.62 -4.83 5.99
CA VAL A 109 -16.14 -5.73 4.95
C VAL A 109 -14.99 -6.28 4.14
N ARG A 110 -14.88 -7.61 4.05
CA ARG A 110 -13.78 -8.29 3.37
C ARG A 110 -14.26 -8.89 2.06
N LEU A 111 -13.69 -8.42 0.96
CA LEU A 111 -14.00 -8.87 -0.39
C LEU A 111 -12.79 -9.58 -0.99
N GLU A 112 -13.07 -10.67 -1.70
CA GLU A 112 -12.06 -11.53 -2.31
C GLU A 112 -12.40 -11.72 -3.79
N SER A 113 -11.40 -11.54 -4.67
CA SER A 113 -11.57 -11.82 -6.10
C SER A 113 -11.75 -13.32 -6.32
N ARG A 114 -12.36 -13.69 -7.45
CA ARG A 114 -12.60 -15.09 -7.78
C ARG A 114 -12.16 -15.35 -9.22
N PRO A 115 -11.21 -16.25 -9.48
CA PRO A 115 -10.89 -16.66 -10.84
C PRO A 115 -12.09 -17.35 -11.50
N PRO A 116 -12.15 -17.42 -12.83
CA PRO A 116 -13.17 -18.21 -13.51
C PRO A 116 -13.06 -19.69 -13.13
N ASN A 117 -14.18 -20.40 -13.19
CA ASN A 117 -14.21 -21.86 -13.08
C ASN A 117 -13.55 -22.52 -14.33
N LEU A 118 -13.48 -23.86 -14.35
CA LEU A 118 -12.90 -24.61 -15.48
C LEU A 118 -13.59 -24.35 -16.83
N GLU A 119 -14.83 -23.86 -16.82
CA GLU A 119 -15.63 -23.51 -18.00
C GLU A 119 -15.45 -22.04 -18.40
N GLY A 120 -14.56 -21.29 -17.74
CA GLY A 120 -14.33 -19.88 -18.01
C GLY A 120 -15.38 -18.94 -17.43
N GLN A 121 -16.26 -19.43 -16.55
CA GLN A 121 -17.40 -18.68 -16.03
C GLN A 121 -17.22 -18.24 -14.56
N GLY A 122 -17.96 -17.19 -14.18
CA GLY A 122 -18.07 -16.78 -12.78
C GLY A 122 -16.87 -15.99 -12.23
N GLU A 123 -16.00 -15.47 -13.10
CA GLU A 123 -14.92 -14.57 -12.70
C GLU A 123 -15.47 -13.32 -11.98
N VAL A 124 -14.84 -12.96 -10.86
CA VAL A 124 -15.08 -11.71 -10.15
C VAL A 124 -13.73 -11.03 -9.96
N THR A 125 -13.45 -10.03 -10.78
CA THR A 125 -12.17 -9.31 -10.75
C THR A 125 -12.11 -8.29 -9.62
N ILE A 126 -10.90 -7.91 -9.23
CA ILE A 126 -10.65 -6.80 -8.30
C ILE A 126 -11.38 -5.52 -8.74
N ARG A 127 -11.37 -5.21 -10.04
CA ARG A 127 -12.08 -4.06 -10.60
C ARG A 127 -13.58 -4.11 -10.31
N THR A 128 -14.21 -5.27 -10.51
CA THR A 128 -15.63 -5.47 -10.21
C THR A 128 -15.92 -5.24 -8.73
N LEU A 129 -15.04 -5.71 -7.84
CA LEU A 129 -15.17 -5.50 -6.41
C LEU A 129 -14.98 -4.05 -6.00
N VAL A 130 -14.03 -3.32 -6.59
CA VAL A 130 -13.82 -1.88 -6.33
C VAL A 130 -15.08 -1.10 -6.69
N ARG A 131 -15.63 -1.33 -7.89
CA ARG A 131 -16.90 -0.69 -8.31
C ARG A 131 -18.06 -1.01 -7.38
N ASN A 132 -18.15 -2.26 -6.93
CA ASN A 132 -19.19 -2.67 -6.00
C ASN A 132 -19.01 -2.04 -4.61
N ALA A 133 -17.76 -1.92 -4.14
CA ALA A 133 -17.43 -1.31 -2.86
C ALA A 133 -17.89 0.15 -2.79
N LEU A 134 -17.85 0.92 -3.89
CA LEU A 134 -18.35 2.30 -3.92
C LEU A 134 -19.85 2.42 -3.58
N ARG A 135 -20.63 1.34 -3.72
CA ARG A 135 -22.05 1.29 -3.33
C ARG A 135 -22.26 0.89 -1.87
N MET A 136 -21.20 0.48 -1.18
CA MET A 136 -21.24 0.04 0.22
C MET A 136 -21.01 1.19 1.20
N ARG A 137 -20.91 2.44 0.70
CA ARG A 137 -20.60 3.65 1.46
C ARG A 137 -19.38 3.45 2.39
N PRO A 138 -18.22 3.00 1.87
CA PRO A 138 -17.02 2.91 2.69
C PRO A 138 -16.51 4.30 3.03
N ASP A 139 -15.89 4.44 4.20
CA ASP A 139 -15.00 5.56 4.48
C ASP A 139 -13.64 5.34 3.82
N ARG A 140 -13.16 4.10 3.78
CA ARG A 140 -11.88 3.71 3.14
C ARG A 140 -11.97 2.42 2.35
N ILE A 141 -11.20 2.37 1.27
CA ILE A 141 -10.97 1.15 0.50
C ILE A 141 -9.50 0.74 0.68
N ILE A 142 -9.28 -0.49 1.14
CA ILE A 142 -7.95 -1.06 1.31
C ILE A 142 -7.73 -2.13 0.26
N LEU A 143 -6.80 -1.88 -0.65
CA LEU A 143 -6.53 -2.77 -1.77
C LEU A 143 -5.26 -3.57 -1.49
N GLY A 144 -5.40 -4.90 -1.37
CA GLY A 144 -4.26 -5.79 -1.10
C GLY A 144 -3.15 -5.64 -2.14
N GLU A 145 -3.52 -5.51 -3.42
CA GLU A 145 -2.58 -5.20 -4.51
C GLU A 145 -3.33 -4.49 -5.64
N VAL A 146 -2.80 -3.36 -6.10
CA VAL A 146 -3.27 -2.66 -7.30
C VAL A 146 -2.79 -3.43 -8.52
N ARG A 147 -3.73 -3.93 -9.33
CA ARG A 147 -3.46 -4.61 -10.59
C ARG A 147 -4.35 -4.11 -11.71
N ASP A 148 -3.77 -4.12 -12.91
CA ASP A 148 -4.45 -3.93 -14.19
C ASP A 148 -5.44 -2.74 -14.15
N SER A 149 -6.64 -2.98 -14.65
CA SER A 149 -7.69 -1.98 -14.80
C SER A 149 -8.31 -1.49 -13.49
N ALA A 150 -8.02 -2.12 -12.34
CA ALA A 150 -8.54 -1.65 -11.04
C ALA A 150 -7.91 -0.33 -10.59
N ALA A 151 -6.74 0.03 -11.13
CA ALA A 151 -6.05 1.28 -10.80
C ALA A 151 -6.90 2.52 -11.12
N VAL A 152 -7.63 2.50 -12.24
CA VAL A 152 -8.54 3.59 -12.65
C VAL A 152 -9.64 3.78 -11.61
N ASP A 153 -10.37 2.70 -11.31
CA ASP A 153 -11.51 2.76 -10.41
C ASP A 153 -11.08 3.08 -8.97
N MET A 154 -9.88 2.65 -8.57
CA MET A 154 -9.28 3.01 -7.28
C MET A 154 -8.94 4.50 -7.20
N LEU A 155 -8.26 5.06 -8.20
CA LEU A 155 -7.94 6.49 -8.20
C LEU A 155 -9.20 7.36 -8.32
N GLN A 156 -10.20 6.88 -9.04
CA GLN A 156 -11.52 7.52 -9.06
C GLN A 156 -12.19 7.46 -7.69
N ALA A 157 -12.15 6.32 -6.99
CA ALA A 157 -12.65 6.21 -5.63
C ALA A 157 -11.98 7.22 -4.69
N MET A 158 -10.65 7.29 -4.76
CA MET A 158 -9.80 8.18 -3.96
C MET A 158 -10.04 9.66 -4.26
N SER A 159 -10.40 10.01 -5.49
CA SER A 159 -10.73 11.40 -5.87
C SER A 159 -12.20 11.77 -5.62
N THR A 160 -13.05 10.83 -5.21
CA THR A 160 -14.51 11.03 -5.01
C THR A 160 -14.95 10.75 -3.57
N GLY A 161 -14.15 11.16 -2.58
CA GLY A 161 -14.55 11.17 -1.17
C GLY A 161 -14.23 9.91 -0.37
N HIS A 162 -13.31 9.07 -0.87
CA HIS A 162 -12.78 7.89 -0.15
C HIS A 162 -11.30 8.10 0.20
N ASP A 163 -10.99 9.29 0.72
CA ASP A 163 -9.65 9.70 1.14
C ASP A 163 -9.09 8.75 2.21
N GLY A 164 -7.76 8.63 2.28
CA GLY A 164 -7.11 7.78 3.28
C GLY A 164 -7.08 6.30 2.92
N SER A 165 -7.46 5.96 1.69
CA SER A 165 -7.39 4.60 1.13
C SER A 165 -5.93 4.15 1.02
N ILE A 166 -5.69 2.84 1.17
CA ILE A 166 -4.33 2.26 1.21
C ILE A 166 -4.23 1.12 0.20
N GLY A 167 -3.15 1.11 -0.59
CA GLY A 167 -2.89 0.05 -1.57
C GLY A 167 -1.49 -0.54 -1.48
N THR A 168 -1.26 -1.68 -2.13
CA THR A 168 0.12 -2.08 -2.49
C THR A 168 0.33 -2.13 -3.99
N VAL A 169 1.54 -1.83 -4.46
CA VAL A 169 1.88 -1.94 -5.89
C VAL A 169 3.25 -2.58 -6.05
N HIS A 170 3.41 -3.47 -7.02
CA HIS A 170 4.72 -4.00 -7.34
C HIS A 170 5.54 -2.94 -8.07
N ALA A 171 6.72 -2.59 -7.55
CA ALA A 171 7.66 -1.67 -8.19
C ALA A 171 9.04 -1.79 -7.54
N SER A 172 10.10 -1.37 -8.25
CA SER A 172 11.48 -1.36 -7.76
C SER A 172 11.95 0.03 -7.31
N SER A 173 11.10 1.05 -7.47
CA SER A 173 11.33 2.40 -6.94
C SER A 173 10.02 3.18 -6.82
N PRO A 174 9.97 4.30 -6.06
CA PRO A 174 8.81 5.19 -6.04
C PRO A 174 8.42 5.74 -7.42
N ARG A 175 9.40 6.11 -8.25
CA ARG A 175 9.15 6.59 -9.62
C ARG A 175 8.58 5.50 -10.52
N GLU A 176 9.08 4.27 -10.40
CA GLU A 176 8.51 3.13 -11.11
C GLU A 176 7.08 2.82 -10.63
N ALA A 177 6.80 2.97 -9.34
CA ALA A 177 5.44 2.80 -8.82
C ALA A 177 4.45 3.75 -9.50
N LEU A 178 4.81 5.03 -9.65
CA LEU A 178 4.01 6.00 -10.42
C LEU A 178 3.87 5.59 -11.88
N ALA A 179 4.96 5.26 -12.57
CA ALA A 179 4.92 4.88 -13.98
C ALA A 179 4.04 3.63 -14.22
N ARG A 180 4.06 2.66 -13.29
CA ARG A 180 3.22 1.47 -13.35
C ARG A 180 1.75 1.78 -13.09
N LEU A 181 1.44 2.61 -12.10
CA LEU A 181 0.07 3.08 -11.88
C LEU A 181 -0.46 3.83 -13.11
N GLU A 182 0.32 4.75 -13.68
CA GLU A 182 0.00 5.44 -14.93
C GLU A 182 -0.32 4.47 -16.07
N THR A 183 0.56 3.48 -16.29
CA THR A 183 0.37 2.47 -17.33
C THR A 183 -0.91 1.65 -17.09
N MET A 184 -1.16 1.23 -15.85
CA MET A 184 -2.38 0.48 -15.48
C MET A 184 -3.65 1.28 -15.74
N ILE A 185 -3.63 2.60 -15.51
CA ILE A 185 -4.78 3.47 -15.78
C ILE A 185 -5.05 3.55 -17.28
N LEU A 186 -4.01 3.78 -18.08
CA LEU A 186 -4.12 3.88 -19.53
C LEU A 186 -4.64 2.57 -20.16
N LEU A 187 -4.11 1.43 -19.70
CA LEU A 187 -4.58 0.11 -20.14
C LEU A 187 -5.96 -0.26 -19.58
N GLY A 188 -6.40 0.40 -18.51
CA GLY A 188 -7.68 0.15 -17.84
C GLY A 188 -8.92 0.61 -18.61
N GLY A 189 -8.74 1.17 -19.81
CA GLY A 189 -9.81 1.64 -20.69
C GLY A 189 -10.30 3.05 -20.34
N ALA A 190 -9.50 3.83 -19.62
CA ALA A 190 -9.73 5.26 -19.48
C ALA A 190 -9.28 5.93 -20.78
N ASP A 191 -10.23 6.36 -21.62
CA ASP A 191 -9.94 7.22 -22.78
C ASP A 191 -9.70 8.66 -22.31
N LEU A 192 -8.64 8.83 -21.51
CA LEU A 192 -8.24 10.09 -20.91
C LEU A 192 -6.90 10.52 -21.49
N PRO A 193 -6.72 11.82 -21.80
CA PRO A 193 -5.41 12.35 -22.11
C PRO A 193 -4.41 12.05 -20.99
N LEU A 194 -3.16 11.74 -21.33
CA LEU A 194 -2.11 11.39 -20.37
C LEU A 194 -1.97 12.43 -19.24
N ARG A 195 -2.11 13.70 -19.57
CA ARG A 195 -2.08 14.79 -18.59
C ARG A 195 -3.23 14.69 -17.57
N ALA A 196 -4.44 14.36 -17.99
CA ALA A 196 -5.58 14.19 -17.10
C ALA A 196 -5.41 12.98 -16.17
N VAL A 197 -4.79 11.90 -16.65
CA VAL A 197 -4.40 10.75 -15.82
C VAL A 197 -3.44 11.19 -14.72
N ARG A 198 -2.38 11.92 -15.09
CA ARG A 198 -1.38 12.43 -14.15
C ARG A 198 -1.98 13.40 -13.12
N GLU A 199 -2.85 14.30 -13.56
CA GLU A 199 -3.57 15.24 -12.67
C GLU A 199 -4.43 14.47 -11.66
N THR A 200 -5.13 13.43 -12.11
CA THR A 200 -5.92 12.54 -11.24
C THR A 200 -5.02 11.81 -10.23
N MET A 201 -3.88 11.28 -10.67
CA MET A 201 -2.93 10.60 -9.80
C MET A 201 -2.38 11.52 -8.70
N VAL A 202 -1.98 12.74 -9.07
CA VAL A 202 -1.48 13.75 -8.12
C VAL A 202 -2.55 14.17 -7.13
N SER A 203 -3.81 14.29 -7.57
CA SER A 203 -4.91 14.64 -6.67
C SER A 203 -5.31 13.50 -5.73
N ALA A 204 -5.11 12.25 -6.13
CA ALA A 204 -5.61 11.09 -5.41
C ALA A 204 -4.57 10.40 -4.52
N LEU A 205 -3.28 10.53 -4.84
CA LEU A 205 -2.20 9.85 -4.12
C LEU A 205 -1.32 10.86 -3.38
N ASP A 206 -1.17 10.70 -2.07
CA ASP A 206 -0.32 11.58 -1.26
C ASP A 206 1.07 11.00 -1.02
N LEU A 207 1.14 9.70 -0.70
CA LEU A 207 2.37 9.07 -0.23
C LEU A 207 2.68 7.73 -0.92
N ILE A 208 3.97 7.51 -1.17
CA ILE A 208 4.53 6.23 -1.61
C ILE A 208 5.51 5.75 -0.53
N VAL A 209 5.22 4.62 0.09
CA VAL A 209 6.10 3.94 1.04
C VAL A 209 6.83 2.82 0.30
N HIS A 210 8.12 2.97 0.03
CA HIS A 210 8.87 2.00 -0.74
C HIS A 210 9.66 1.04 0.16
N GLN A 211 9.44 -0.26 -0.05
CA GLN A 211 10.00 -1.32 0.78
C GLN A 211 10.69 -2.39 -0.05
N VAL A 212 11.90 -2.75 0.39
CA VAL A 212 12.75 -3.74 -0.27
C VAL A 212 13.02 -4.92 0.65
N ARG A 213 13.27 -6.08 0.05
CA ARG A 213 13.94 -7.19 0.74
C ARG A 213 15.43 -7.03 0.48
N GLY A 214 16.15 -6.68 1.53
CA GLY A 214 17.58 -6.52 1.50
C GLY A 214 18.34 -7.85 1.31
N ARG A 215 19.65 -7.75 1.10
CA ARG A 215 20.53 -8.90 0.84
C ARG A 215 20.63 -9.84 2.03
N THR A 216 20.47 -9.31 3.24
CA THR A 216 20.44 -10.10 4.48
C THR A 216 19.12 -10.84 4.66
N GLY A 217 18.14 -10.61 3.79
CA GLY A 217 16.76 -11.07 3.94
C GLY A 217 15.89 -10.13 4.77
N ALA A 218 16.47 -9.11 5.42
CA ALA A 218 15.75 -8.07 6.13
C ALA A 218 14.78 -7.33 5.20
N ARG A 219 13.63 -6.94 5.74
CA ARG A 219 12.62 -6.16 5.03
C ARG A 219 12.67 -4.74 5.56
N VAL A 220 13.07 -3.79 4.73
CA VAL A 220 13.30 -2.40 5.16
C VAL A 220 12.58 -1.42 4.23
N ILE A 221 11.98 -0.40 4.82
CA ILE A 221 11.51 0.77 4.10
C ILE A 221 12.73 1.62 3.77
N THR A 222 12.91 1.92 2.48
CA THR A 222 14.04 2.71 1.98
C THR A 222 13.66 4.16 1.69
N SER A 223 12.37 4.41 1.44
CA SER A 223 11.87 5.74 1.09
C SER A 223 10.42 5.91 1.51
N ILE A 224 10.11 7.09 2.04
CA ILE A 224 8.73 7.60 2.15
C ILE A 224 8.67 8.88 1.32
N THR A 225 7.97 8.82 0.21
CA THR A 225 7.94 9.87 -0.82
C THR A 225 6.56 10.50 -0.90
N GLU A 226 6.49 11.83 -0.85
CA GLU A 226 5.28 12.60 -1.15
C GLU A 226 5.14 12.85 -2.66
N VAL A 227 3.92 12.72 -3.15
CA VAL A 227 3.52 13.15 -4.50
C VAL A 227 3.09 14.62 -4.42
N VAL A 228 3.82 15.50 -5.09
CA VAL A 228 3.77 16.95 -4.83
C VAL A 228 2.88 17.69 -5.82
N GLY A 229 2.92 17.30 -7.09
CA GLY A 229 2.35 18.11 -8.16
C GLY A 229 2.72 17.62 -9.56
N LEU A 230 2.44 18.49 -10.53
CA LEU A 230 2.91 18.37 -11.91
C LEU A 230 3.78 19.55 -12.26
N GLU A 231 4.92 19.27 -12.88
CA GLU A 231 5.77 20.26 -13.54
C GLU A 231 5.86 19.90 -15.03
N GLY A 232 5.21 20.72 -15.86
CA GLY A 232 4.92 20.33 -17.24
C GLY A 232 4.10 19.05 -17.26
N ASP A 233 4.67 18.00 -17.86
CA ASP A 233 4.07 16.67 -17.93
C ASP A 233 4.66 15.67 -16.92
N THR A 234 5.56 16.09 -16.03
CA THR A 234 6.23 15.18 -15.08
C THR A 234 5.61 15.29 -13.70
N ILE A 235 5.19 14.16 -13.12
CA ILE A 235 4.79 14.10 -11.71
C ILE A 235 6.01 14.39 -10.84
N THR A 236 5.92 15.44 -10.03
CA THR A 236 6.96 15.81 -9.07
C THR A 236 6.74 15.11 -7.75
N VAL A 237 7.85 14.68 -7.15
CA VAL A 237 7.87 13.94 -5.89
C VAL A 237 8.97 14.48 -5.01
N GLN A 238 8.79 14.38 -3.69
CA GLN A 238 9.80 14.75 -2.71
C GLN A 238 9.91 13.68 -1.63
N GLU A 239 11.15 13.30 -1.29
CA GLU A 239 11.40 12.25 -0.31
C GLU A 239 11.38 12.85 1.09
N VAL A 240 10.46 12.40 1.95
CA VAL A 240 10.31 12.89 3.34
C VAL A 240 11.21 12.09 4.28
N PHE A 241 11.34 10.80 4.02
CA PHE A 241 12.29 9.93 4.71
C PHE A 241 13.10 9.12 3.69
N SER A 242 14.39 8.98 3.94
CA SER A 242 15.30 8.22 3.09
C SER A 242 16.22 7.32 3.91
N ARG A 243 16.60 6.19 3.30
CA ARG A 243 17.57 5.26 3.85
C ARG A 243 18.73 5.14 2.87
N THR A 244 19.93 5.52 3.31
CA THR A 244 21.12 5.56 2.43
C THR A 244 21.60 4.15 2.02
N HIS A 245 21.43 3.16 2.89
CA HIS A 245 21.72 1.74 2.62
C HIS A 245 20.92 0.83 3.56
N GLU A 246 20.81 -0.46 3.24
CA GLU A 246 19.94 -1.44 3.96
C GLU A 246 20.08 -1.40 5.50
N SER A 247 21.31 -1.25 6.01
CA SER A 247 21.61 -1.25 7.44
C SER A 247 21.51 0.13 8.12
N ALA A 248 21.46 1.23 7.36
CA ALA A 248 21.29 2.57 7.92
C ALA A 248 19.86 2.75 8.43
N PRO A 249 19.62 3.57 9.47
CA PRO A 249 18.27 3.95 9.85
C PRO A 249 17.55 4.72 8.73
N LEU A 250 16.22 4.64 8.73
CA LEU A 250 15.36 5.45 7.87
C LEU A 250 15.22 6.86 8.49
N MET A 251 15.84 7.86 7.86
CA MET A 251 16.01 9.19 8.42
C MET A 251 15.16 10.23 7.69
N PRO A 252 14.66 11.26 8.39
CA PRO A 252 14.00 12.39 7.75
C PRO A 252 14.99 13.18 6.88
N THR A 253 14.51 13.76 5.78
CA THR A 253 15.34 14.47 4.81
C THR A 253 15.43 15.98 5.03
N GLY A 254 14.67 16.54 5.99
CA GLY A 254 14.53 18.00 6.15
C GLY A 254 13.39 18.60 5.31
N ILE A 255 12.83 17.83 4.38
CA ILE A 255 11.75 18.31 3.52
C ILE A 255 10.47 18.44 4.34
N ARG A 256 9.85 19.63 4.28
CA ARG A 256 8.56 19.91 4.89
C ARG A 256 7.43 19.49 3.93
N PRO A 257 6.59 18.50 4.28
CA PRO A 257 5.51 18.06 3.40
C PRO A 257 4.45 19.14 3.15
N ARG A 258 3.82 19.13 1.97
CA ARG A 258 2.78 20.13 1.64
C ARG A 258 1.46 19.84 2.35
N PHE A 259 1.16 18.57 2.62
CA PHE A 259 -0.06 18.16 3.32
C PHE A 259 -0.02 18.40 4.85
N LEU A 260 1.04 19.00 5.41
CA LEU A 260 1.12 19.23 6.86
C LEU A 260 -0.04 20.06 7.41
N ASP A 261 -0.48 21.08 6.68
CA ASP A 261 -1.59 21.91 7.13
C ASP A 261 -2.92 21.14 7.07
N ARG A 262 -3.06 20.20 6.13
CA ARG A 262 -4.20 19.27 6.07
C ARG A 262 -4.19 18.30 7.26
N LEU A 263 -3.03 17.77 7.63
CA LEU A 263 -2.89 16.92 8.82
C LEU A 263 -3.24 17.68 10.10
N ARG A 264 -2.76 18.91 10.25
CA ARG A 264 -3.12 19.78 11.40
C ARG A 264 -4.62 20.06 11.46
N ALA A 265 -5.24 20.35 10.32
CA ALA A 265 -6.69 20.55 10.24
C ALA A 265 -7.48 19.28 10.61
N ALA A 266 -6.91 18.10 10.36
CA ALA A 266 -7.45 16.81 10.80
C ALA A 266 -7.15 16.48 12.27
N GLY A 267 -6.48 17.37 13.02
CA GLY A 267 -6.13 17.18 14.42
C GLY A 267 -4.83 16.41 14.66
N GLU A 268 -4.06 16.12 13.61
CA GLU A 268 -2.76 15.45 13.71
C GLU A 268 -1.65 16.48 13.89
N ASP A 269 -0.96 16.42 15.03
CA ASP A 269 0.22 17.26 15.30
C ASP A 269 1.52 16.48 15.11
N LEU A 270 2.23 16.82 14.03
CA LEU A 270 3.56 16.30 13.71
C LEU A 270 4.69 17.08 14.37
N SER A 271 4.43 18.03 15.28
CA SER A 271 5.47 18.77 16.02
C SER A 271 6.45 17.85 16.76
N ARG A 272 5.99 16.64 17.14
CA ARG A 272 6.79 15.60 17.78
C ARG A 272 7.65 14.78 16.82
N VAL A 273 7.26 14.74 15.54
CA VAL A 273 8.03 14.06 14.50
C VAL A 273 9.07 15.04 14.00
N ASN A 274 10.31 14.87 14.47
CA ASN A 274 11.40 15.70 13.99
C ASN A 274 11.70 15.35 12.52
N LEU A 275 11.29 16.22 11.60
CA LEU A 275 11.57 16.08 10.17
C LEU A 275 12.91 16.70 9.76
N THR A 276 13.70 17.24 10.69
CA THR A 276 15.04 17.77 10.36
C THR A 276 16.11 16.65 10.31
N PRO A 277 17.07 16.73 9.39
CA PRO A 277 18.16 15.76 9.32
C PRO A 277 19.04 15.83 10.58
N GLU A 278 19.56 14.69 11.04
CA GLU A 278 20.49 14.66 12.19
C GLU A 278 21.77 15.47 11.98
N SER A 279 22.20 15.69 10.73
CA SER A 279 23.39 16.49 10.41
C SER A 279 23.28 17.96 10.85
N ASP A 280 22.06 18.49 10.97
CA ASP A 280 21.82 19.88 11.40
C ASP A 280 21.65 20.02 12.91
N GLN A 281 21.48 18.91 13.65
CA GLN A 281 21.29 18.94 15.10
C GLN A 281 22.60 19.23 15.86
N HIS A 282 23.75 18.98 15.24
CA HIS A 282 25.07 19.25 15.81
C HIS A 282 25.59 20.68 15.56
N GLN A 283 24.89 21.51 14.77
CA GLN A 283 25.29 22.91 14.53
C GLN A 283 24.55 23.94 15.41
N VAL A 284 23.51 23.52 16.14
CA VAL A 284 22.69 24.43 16.97
C VAL A 284 23.13 24.43 18.45
N THR A 285 24.13 23.63 18.82
CA THR A 285 24.66 23.55 20.19
C THR A 285 26.07 24.11 20.37
N SER A 286 26.57 24.91 19.42
CA SER A 286 27.87 25.61 19.50
C SER A 286 27.73 27.12 19.63
#